data_AF-A0A5C8MNH5-F1
#
_entry.id   AF-A0A5C8MNH5-F1
#
_cell.length_a   1.000
_cell.length_b   1.000
_cell.length_c   1.000
_cell.angle_alpha   90.00
_cell.angle_beta   90.00
_cell.angle_gamma   90.00
#
_symmetry.space_group_name_H-M   'P 1'
#
loop_
_entity.id
_entity.type
_entity.pdbx_description
1 polymer ?
#
loop_
_entity_poly.entity_id
_entity_poly.type
_entity_poly.pdbx_seq_one_letter_code
_entity_poly.pdbx_strand_id
1 'polypeptide(L)'
;YIPCMLVPRLTREIVSGSVYDFIEKELGLAIQSGVQIIEASVARKMEAELLQIKEGAPVLLMQRRSYLNNGRPLEVVKSVYRGDRYKLTIEMERSK
;
A
#
# COMPACT_ATOMS: atom_id res chain seq x y z
N TYR A 1 -3.03 -6.73 3.78
CA TYR A 1 -3.99 -7.85 3.97
C TYR A 1 -4.38 -8.38 2.61
N ILE A 2 -4.27 -9.69 2.40
CA ILE A 2 -4.53 -10.36 1.12
C ILE A 2 -5.35 -11.62 1.41
N PRO A 3 -6.42 -11.93 0.65
CA PRO A 3 -7.17 -13.18 0.82
C PRO A 3 -6.27 -14.39 0.54
N CYS A 4 -6.14 -15.30 1.51
CA CYS A 4 -5.26 -16.47 1.37
C CYS A 4 -5.65 -17.39 0.20
N MET A 5 -6.94 -17.41 -0.17
CA MET A 5 -7.43 -18.17 -1.33
C MET A 5 -6.93 -17.61 -2.68
N LEU A 6 -6.57 -16.33 -2.75
CA LEU A 6 -6.07 -15.71 -3.98
C LEU A 6 -4.57 -15.85 -4.13
N VAL A 7 -3.84 -15.75 -3.03
CA VAL A 7 -2.37 -15.79 -3.01
C VAL A 7 -1.92 -16.93 -2.10
N PRO A 8 -2.18 -18.20 -2.48
CA PRO A 8 -1.75 -19.32 -1.69
C PRO A 8 -0.21 -19.41 -1.71
N ARG A 9 0.38 -19.82 -0.59
CA ARG A 9 1.85 -20.01 -0.43
C ARG A 9 2.68 -18.71 -0.42
N LEU A 10 2.11 -17.60 0.03
CA LEU A 10 2.88 -16.40 0.31
C LEU A 10 3.89 -16.68 1.45
N THR A 11 5.19 -16.61 1.17
CA THR A 11 6.28 -16.85 2.15
C THR A 11 7.04 -15.57 2.49
N ARG A 12 7.91 -15.63 3.51
CA ARG A 12 8.73 -14.46 3.91
C ARG A 12 9.71 -14.05 2.82
N GLU A 13 10.26 -15.01 2.09
CA GLU A 13 11.20 -14.78 0.99
C GLU A 13 10.50 -14.01 -0.13
N ILE A 14 9.26 -14.41 -0.47
CA ILE A 14 8.45 -13.70 -1.48
C ILE A 14 8.14 -12.27 -1.01
N VAL A 15 7.75 -12.10 0.26
CA VAL A 15 7.42 -10.78 0.83
C VAL A 15 8.64 -9.85 0.93
N SER A 16 9.85 -10.41 1.01
CA SER A 16 11.09 -9.60 0.96
C SER A 16 11.39 -9.01 -0.42
N GLY A 17 10.75 -9.55 -1.47
CA GLY A 17 10.78 -9.01 -2.83
C GLY A 17 9.51 -8.22 -3.18
N SER A 18 9.18 -8.19 -4.47
CA SER A 18 7.93 -7.58 -4.95
C SER A 18 6.79 -8.59 -4.85
N VAL A 19 5.90 -8.38 -3.88
CA VAL A 19 4.66 -9.16 -3.75
C VAL A 19 3.80 -9.04 -5.01
N TYR A 20 3.82 -7.88 -5.69
CA TYR A 20 3.06 -7.68 -6.92
C TYR A 20 3.62 -8.50 -8.07
N ASP A 21 4.95 -8.56 -8.21
CA ASP A 21 5.59 -9.40 -9.22
C ASP A 21 5.22 -10.88 -9.03
N PHE A 22 5.21 -11.36 -7.78
CA PHE A 22 4.77 -12.72 -7.49
C PHE A 22 3.30 -12.95 -7.90
N ILE A 23 2.41 -12.01 -7.59
CA ILE A 23 0.98 -12.11 -7.93
C ILE A 23 0.78 -12.10 -9.45
N GLU A 24 1.46 -11.21 -10.18
CA GLU A 24 1.27 -11.05 -11.62
C GLU A 24 2.01 -12.11 -12.45
N LYS A 25 3.28 -12.40 -12.11
CA LYS A 25 4.15 -13.27 -12.89
C LYS A 25 4.01 -14.75 -12.52
N GLU A 26 3.94 -15.06 -11.22
CA GLU A 26 3.91 -16.45 -10.74
C GLU A 26 2.47 -16.99 -10.60
N LEU A 27 1.53 -16.15 -10.16
CA LEU A 27 0.12 -16.55 -10.01
C LEU A 27 -0.74 -16.19 -11.23
N GLY A 28 -0.23 -15.39 -12.17
CA GLY A 28 -0.97 -14.98 -13.37
C GLY A 28 -2.19 -14.09 -13.09
N LEU A 29 -2.25 -13.43 -11.94
CA LEU A 29 -3.36 -12.57 -11.55
C LEU A 29 -3.07 -11.12 -11.96
N ALA A 30 -3.84 -10.58 -12.89
CA ALA A 30 -3.65 -9.21 -13.37
C ALA A 30 -4.28 -8.18 -12.42
N ILE A 31 -3.47 -7.29 -11.84
CA ILE A 31 -3.93 -6.15 -11.04
C ILE A 31 -4.36 -5.03 -12.00
N GLN A 32 -5.60 -4.56 -11.90
CA GLN A 32 -6.14 -3.61 -12.88
C GLN A 32 -6.40 -2.23 -12.30
N SER A 33 -6.92 -2.15 -11.08
CA SER A 33 -7.36 -0.88 -10.52
C SER A 33 -7.22 -0.84 -9.01
N GLY A 34 -7.33 0.36 -8.44
CA GLY A 34 -7.35 0.53 -7.00
C GLY A 34 -7.90 1.89 -6.59
N VAL A 35 -8.39 1.95 -5.35
CA VAL A 35 -8.78 3.18 -4.69
C VAL A 35 -7.77 3.46 -3.59
N GLN A 36 -7.19 4.66 -3.60
CA GLN A 36 -6.22 5.10 -2.61
C GLN A 36 -6.75 6.33 -1.88
N ILE A 37 -6.77 6.26 -0.56
CA ILE A 37 -7.13 7.34 0.35
C ILE A 37 -5.86 7.78 1.05
N ILE A 38 -5.58 9.08 1.06
CA ILE A 38 -4.42 9.68 1.70
C ILE A 38 -4.94 10.73 2.67
N GLU A 39 -4.55 10.61 3.93
CA GLU A 39 -4.98 11.50 5.01
C GLU A 39 -3.77 11.94 5.85
N ALA A 40 -3.82 13.17 6.36
CA ALA A 40 -2.88 13.63 7.38
C ALA A 40 -3.18 12.90 8.69
N SER A 41 -2.13 12.46 9.38
CA SER A 41 -2.26 11.81 10.68
C SER A 41 -1.05 12.10 11.56
N VAL A 42 -1.03 11.52 12.75
CA VAL A 42 0.09 11.58 13.69
C VAL A 42 0.61 10.17 13.99
N ALA A 43 1.92 10.03 14.10
CA ALA A 43 2.55 8.74 14.39
C ALA A 43 2.17 8.26 15.79
N ARG A 44 1.49 7.11 15.87
CA ARG A 44 1.26 6.40 17.13
C ARG A 44 2.57 5.82 17.65
N LYS A 45 2.64 5.50 18.94
CA LYS A 45 3.84 4.93 19.59
C LYS A 45 4.57 3.86 18.75
N MET A 46 3.88 2.80 18.34
CA MET A 46 4.48 1.71 17.55
C MET A 46 4.98 2.16 16.16
N GLU A 47 4.23 3.06 15.50
CA GLU A 47 4.62 3.62 14.20
C GLU A 47 5.87 4.50 14.35
N ALA A 48 5.93 5.31 15.42
CA ALA A 48 7.04 6.19 15.73
C ALA A 48 8.33 5.41 16.05
N GLU A 49 8.24 4.33 16.82
CA GLU A 49 9.35 3.43 17.13
C GLU A 49 9.93 2.78 15.86
N LEU A 50 9.07 2.22 15.00
CA LEU A 50 9.51 1.56 13.75
C LEU A 50 10.09 2.55 12.73
N LEU A 51 9.53 3.76 12.64
CA LEU A 51 9.95 4.78 11.68
C LEU A 51 11.08 5.68 12.19
N GLN A 52 11.48 5.52 13.47
CA GLN A 52 12.49 6.32 14.16
C GLN A 52 12.18 7.83 14.09
N ILE A 53 10.97 8.18 14.52
CA ILE A 53 10.47 9.56 14.64
C ILE A 53 9.83 9.75 16.02
N LYS A 54 9.51 11.00 16.38
CA LYS A 54 8.82 11.29 17.63
C LYS A 54 7.37 10.79 17.58
N GLU A 55 6.87 10.23 18.68
CA GLU A 55 5.42 10.01 18.83
C GLU A 55 4.67 11.33 18.67
N GLY A 56 3.56 11.29 17.92
CA GLY A 56 2.82 12.49 17.55
C GLY A 56 3.39 13.26 16.34
N ALA A 57 4.51 12.84 15.76
CA ALA A 57 5.06 13.48 14.57
C ALA A 57 4.08 13.39 13.38
N PRO A 58 4.00 14.42 12.51
CA PRO A 58 3.14 14.39 11.33
C PRO A 58 3.53 13.26 10.36
N VAL A 59 2.52 12.53 9.90
CA VAL A 59 2.67 11.43 8.94
C VAL A 59 1.57 11.49 7.89
N LEU A 60 1.83 10.88 6.74
CA LEU A 60 0.82 10.59 5.73
C LEU A 60 0.34 9.16 5.95
N LEU A 61 -0.93 9.01 6.32
CA LEU A 61 -1.59 7.73 6.39
C LEU A 61 -2.22 7.43 5.02
N MET A 62 -1.84 6.30 4.43
CA MET A 62 -2.32 5.86 3.14
C MET A 62 -3.06 4.54 3.29
N GLN A 63 -4.27 4.48 2.75
CA GLN A 63 -5.06 3.26 2.66
C GLN A 63 -5.32 2.96 1.20
N ARG A 64 -5.05 1.71 0.77
CA ARG A 64 -5.28 1.29 -0.61
C ARG A 64 -6.10 0.01 -0.65
N ARG A 65 -7.06 -0.03 -1.57
CA ARG A 65 -7.75 -1.26 -1.97
C ARG A 65 -7.47 -1.49 -3.45
N SER A 66 -6.93 -2.65 -3.79
CA SER A 66 -6.58 -3.00 -5.17
C SER A 66 -7.48 -4.13 -5.66
N TYR A 67 -7.79 -4.13 -6.95
CA TYR A 67 -8.72 -5.03 -7.60
C TYR A 67 -8.06 -5.69 -8.83
N LEU A 68 -8.38 -6.96 -9.03
CA LEU A 68 -8.00 -7.71 -10.22
C LEU A 68 -8.82 -7.25 -11.43
N ASN A 69 -8.39 -7.65 -12.63
CA ASN A 69 -9.06 -7.35 -13.90
C ASN A 69 -10.51 -7.85 -14.02
N ASN A 70 -10.92 -8.78 -13.17
CA ASN A 70 -12.30 -9.28 -13.05
C ASN A 70 -13.10 -8.56 -11.96
N GLY A 71 -12.58 -7.46 -11.41
CA GLY A 71 -13.21 -6.67 -10.34
C GLY A 71 -13.10 -7.29 -8.94
N ARG A 72 -12.47 -8.46 -8.78
CA ARG A 72 -12.33 -9.10 -7.46
C ARG A 72 -11.32 -8.31 -6.59
N PRO A 73 -11.64 -8.02 -5.32
CA PRO A 73 -10.69 -7.40 -4.40
C PRO A 73 -9.46 -8.30 -4.18
N LEU A 74 -8.28 -7.76 -4.43
CA LEU A 74 -6.99 -8.44 -4.24
C LEU A 74 -6.42 -8.17 -2.85
N GLU A 75 -6.39 -6.91 -2.43
CA GLU A 75 -5.73 -6.53 -1.19
C GLU A 75 -6.29 -5.27 -0.54
N VAL A 76 -6.02 -5.15 0.76
CA VAL A 76 -6.16 -3.92 1.53
C VAL A 76 -4.81 -3.61 2.18
N VAL A 77 -4.28 -2.43 1.91
CA VAL A 77 -3.00 -1.93 2.43
C VAL A 77 -3.26 -0.74 3.33
N LYS A 78 -2.52 -0.68 4.45
CA LYS A 78 -2.42 0.49 5.31
C LYS A 78 -0.93 0.79 5.48
N SER A 79 -0.52 1.98 5.07
CA SER A 79 0.87 2.43 5.10
C SER A 79 0.97 3.76 5.82
N VAL A 80 2.02 3.94 6.61
CA VAL A 80 2.33 5.19 7.31
C VAL A 80 3.65 5.71 6.78
N TYR A 81 3.63 6.90 6.18
CA TYR A 81 4.81 7.54 5.62
C TYR A 81 5.21 8.74 6.45
N ARG A 82 6.52 8.87 6.64
CA ARG A 82 7.16 9.99 7.33
C ARG A 82 6.90 11.32 6.62
N GLY A 83 6.19 12.24 7.28
CA GLY A 83 5.88 13.56 6.71
C GLY A 83 7.12 14.43 6.50
N ASP A 84 8.21 14.17 7.22
CA ASP A 84 9.49 14.86 7.08
C ASP A 84 10.34 14.37 5.90
N ARG A 85 9.96 13.24 5.26
CA ARG A 85 10.73 12.62 4.16
C ARG A 85 9.94 12.44 2.87
N TYR A 86 8.63 12.40 2.94
CA TYR A 86 7.78 12.12 1.79
C TYR A 86 7.02 13.36 1.33
N LYS A 87 6.94 13.53 0.02
CA LYS A 87 6.07 14.48 -0.66
C LYS A 87 5.19 13.68 -1.61
N LEU A 88 3.91 14.02 -1.67
CA LEU A 88 2.98 13.49 -2.67
C LEU A 88 2.88 14.52 -3.79
N THR A 89 3.25 14.12 -5.00
CA THR A 89 3.11 14.94 -6.21
C THR A 89 1.98 14.36 -7.05
N ILE A 90 1.02 15.19 -7.44
CA ILE A 90 -0.04 14.85 -8.38
C ILE A 90 0.01 15.89 -9.49
N GLU A 91 0.24 15.43 -10.71
CA GLU A 91 0.11 16.27 -11.89
C GLU A 91 -1.37 16.28 -12.32
N MET A 92 -1.90 17.48 -12.55
CA MET A 92 -3.29 17.68 -12.90
C MET A 92 -3.36 18.45 -14.21
N GLU A 93 -4.00 17.86 -15.21
CA GLU A 93 -4.32 18.53 -16.47
C GLU A 93 -5.81 18.82 -16.52
N ARG A 94 -6.16 20.04 -16.96
CA ARG A 94 -7.56 20.41 -17.20
C ARG A 94 -7.87 20.17 -18.68
N SER A 95 -8.61 19.12 -18.99
CA SER A 95 -9.21 18.95 -20.32
C SER A 95 -10.26 20.05 -20.54
N LYS A 96 -10.25 20.65 -21.73
CA LYS A 96 -11.24 21.67 -22.15
C LYS A 96 -12.60 21.07 -22.44
#